data_AF-A0A8W7P1V7-F1
#
_entry.id   AF-A0A8W7P1V7-F1
#
_cell.length_a   1.000
_cell.length_b   1.000
_cell.length_c   1.000
_cell.angle_alpha   90.00
_cell.angle_beta   90.00
_cell.angle_gamma   90.00
#
_symmetry.space_group_name_H-M   'P 1'
#
loop_
_entity.id
_entity.type
_entity.pdbx_description
1 polymer ?
#
loop_
_entity_poly.entity_id
_entity_poly.type
_entity_poly.pdbx_seq_one_letter_code
_entity_poly.pdbx_strand_id
1 'polypeptide(L)'
;MHFLCRSSGRMFPTVRVSFSGPLRQTTPSDRYVVLLDVVPMDSRRYRYAYHRSSWLVAGKADPPPPARLYAHPDTPIGPDALRKQVISFEKVKLTNNEMDKNGQVEERKFRKADKARMSSPYGWVKRCGKAKALRGGGAKVARCSWFTGLFAPSPVAASIVLNSMHRYQPRIHLVRLVPGQNIPNSPKELQEVDHKTYVFPETVFTAVTAYQNQLITKLKIDSNPFAKGFRDSSRLTDFDSYSGM
;
A
#
# COMPACT_ATOMS: atom_id res chain seq x y z
N MET A 1 -8.46 14.14 -9.43
CA MET A 1 -7.05 14.25 -8.96
C MET A 1 -6.08 13.64 -9.99
N HIS A 2 -4.79 14.00 -10.03
CA HIS A 2 -3.78 13.26 -10.83
C HIS A 2 -2.77 12.54 -9.91
N PHE A 3 -2.33 11.33 -10.29
CA PHE A 3 -1.29 10.58 -9.57
C PHE A 3 -0.17 10.13 -10.51
N LEU A 4 1.06 10.26 -10.03
CA LEU A 4 2.27 9.83 -10.73
C LEU A 4 2.51 8.34 -10.50
N CYS A 5 2.70 7.58 -11.59
CA CYS A 5 2.88 6.12 -11.58
C CYS A 5 4.34 5.67 -11.81
N ARG A 6 5.30 6.61 -11.82
CA ARG A 6 6.71 6.31 -12.09
C ARG A 6 7.44 5.91 -10.80
N SER A 7 7.73 4.61 -10.67
CA SER A 7 8.61 3.87 -9.72
C SER A 7 8.60 4.17 -8.21
N SER A 8 8.07 5.29 -7.71
CA SER A 8 7.98 5.63 -6.28
C SER A 8 6.65 6.25 -5.85
N GLY A 9 5.67 6.36 -6.75
CA GLY A 9 4.44 7.14 -6.57
C GLY A 9 3.51 6.62 -5.47
N ARG A 10 3.66 7.15 -4.25
CA ARG A 10 2.64 7.07 -3.20
C ARG A 10 1.47 7.97 -3.56
N MET A 11 0.29 7.58 -3.12
CA MET A 11 -0.90 8.41 -3.27
C MET A 11 -0.76 9.72 -2.48
N PHE A 12 -0.88 10.86 -3.16
CA PHE A 12 -1.16 12.16 -2.54
C PHE A 12 -2.47 12.74 -3.10
N PRO A 13 -3.47 13.07 -2.28
CA PRO A 13 -3.48 12.99 -0.83
C PRO A 13 -3.52 11.52 -0.42
N THR A 14 -3.06 11.23 0.78
CA THR A 14 -3.19 9.88 1.32
C THR A 14 -4.66 9.59 1.58
N VAL A 15 -5.16 8.44 1.12
CA VAL A 15 -6.50 7.98 1.51
C VAL A 15 -6.48 7.58 2.97
N ARG A 16 -7.33 8.21 3.76
CA ARG A 16 -7.50 7.95 5.19
C ARG A 16 -8.97 7.72 5.47
N VAL A 17 -9.28 6.68 6.24
CA VAL A 17 -10.65 6.31 6.57
C VAL A 17 -10.78 6.06 8.07
N SER A 18 -11.91 6.46 8.63
CA SER A 18 -12.33 6.11 9.98
C SER A 18 -13.72 5.49 9.92
N PHE A 19 -13.97 4.53 10.81
CA PHE A 19 -15.24 3.80 10.85
C PHE A 19 -16.01 4.22 12.11
N SER A 20 -16.83 5.27 11.98
CA SER A 20 -17.74 5.72 13.02
C SER A 20 -19.15 5.27 12.70
N GLY A 21 -19.58 4.15 13.29
CA GLY A 21 -20.94 3.64 13.13
C GLY A 21 -21.14 2.29 13.83
N PRO A 22 -22.40 1.83 13.98
CA PRO A 22 -22.69 0.53 14.57
C PRO A 22 -22.14 -0.58 13.65
N LEU A 23 -21.10 -1.27 14.11
CA LEU A 23 -20.65 -2.52 13.50
C LEU A 23 -21.73 -3.58 13.78
N ARG A 24 -22.22 -4.28 12.74
CA ARG A 24 -23.28 -5.28 12.90
C ARG A 24 -22.81 -6.40 13.83
N GLN A 25 -23.60 -6.72 14.87
CA GLN A 25 -23.44 -7.88 15.77
C GLN A 25 -21.97 -8.27 16.00
N THR A 26 -21.24 -7.41 16.71
CA THR A 26 -19.83 -7.64 17.02
C THR A 26 -19.69 -8.57 18.21
N THR A 27 -19.06 -9.72 18.01
CA THR A 27 -18.54 -10.54 19.09
C THR A 27 -17.12 -10.08 19.44
N PRO A 28 -16.64 -10.28 20.68
CA PRO A 28 -15.26 -9.94 21.05
C PRO A 28 -14.18 -10.70 20.26
N SER A 29 -14.53 -11.82 19.63
CA SER A 29 -13.63 -12.63 18.81
C SER A 29 -13.56 -12.18 17.35
N ASP A 30 -14.46 -11.30 16.91
CA ASP A 30 -14.46 -10.82 15.53
C ASP A 30 -13.19 -10.05 15.19
N ARG A 31 -12.70 -10.27 13.97
CA ARG A 31 -11.57 -9.55 13.39
C ARG A 31 -12.00 -8.90 12.11
N TYR A 32 -11.51 -7.68 11.88
CA TYR A 32 -11.83 -6.89 10.70
C TYR A 32 -10.59 -6.69 9.84
N VAL A 33 -10.80 -6.74 8.54
CA VAL A 33 -9.77 -6.52 7.52
C VAL A 33 -10.19 -5.32 6.70
N VAL A 34 -9.27 -4.37 6.56
CA VAL A 34 -9.50 -3.20 5.71
C VAL A 34 -8.60 -3.30 4.48
N LEU A 35 -9.24 -3.33 3.32
CA LEU A 35 -8.60 -3.50 2.02
C LEU A 35 -8.83 -2.26 1.17
N LEU A 36 -7.87 -1.96 0.31
CA LEU A 36 -7.99 -0.98 -0.75
C LEU A 36 -7.84 -1.69 -2.11
N ASP A 37 -8.75 -1.41 -3.01
CA ASP A 37 -8.60 -1.75 -4.42
C ASP A 37 -8.73 -0.50 -5.30
N VAL A 38 -8.33 -0.62 -6.56
CA VAL A 38 -8.42 0.47 -7.54
C VAL A 38 -8.95 -0.10 -8.84
N VAL A 39 -10.16 0.31 -9.23
CA VAL A 39 -10.84 -0.20 -10.41
C VAL A 39 -10.85 0.81 -11.56
N PRO A 40 -10.74 0.38 -12.82
CA PRO A 40 -10.90 1.29 -13.97
C PRO A 40 -12.34 1.80 -14.02
N MET A 41 -12.50 3.09 -14.33
CA MET A 41 -13.82 3.74 -14.44
C MET A 41 -14.49 3.53 -15.80
N ASP A 42 -13.69 3.40 -16.85
CA ASP A 42 -14.16 3.25 -18.22
C ASP A 42 -13.13 2.48 -19.06
N SER A 43 -13.55 2.13 -20.27
CA SER A 43 -12.73 1.46 -21.28
C SER A 43 -12.09 2.46 -22.26
N ARG A 44 -11.68 3.65 -21.77
CA ARG A 44 -11.10 4.72 -22.59
C ARG A 44 -9.68 5.08 -22.16
N ARG A 45 -8.82 5.31 -23.15
CA ARG A 45 -7.51 5.92 -22.95
C ARG A 45 -7.61 7.42 -23.18
N TYR A 46 -7.00 8.19 -22.30
CA TYR A 46 -7.08 9.66 -22.33
C TYR A 46 -5.79 10.31 -22.83
N ARG A 47 -5.90 11.55 -23.29
CA ARG A 47 -4.78 12.46 -23.52
C ARG A 47 -5.12 13.85 -23.00
N TYR A 48 -4.13 14.61 -22.57
CA TYR A 48 -4.33 15.99 -22.14
C TYR A 48 -4.10 16.94 -23.32
N ALA A 49 -5.06 17.82 -23.61
CA ALA A 49 -4.94 18.86 -24.61
C ALA A 49 -4.54 20.18 -23.92
N TYR A 50 -3.27 20.56 -24.07
CA TYR A 50 -2.70 21.73 -23.39
C TYR A 50 -3.38 23.05 -23.79
N HIS A 51 -3.66 23.24 -25.08
CA HIS A 51 -4.30 24.44 -25.60
C HIS A 51 -5.73 24.67 -25.07
N ARG A 52 -6.40 23.61 -24.57
CA ARG A 52 -7.75 23.67 -23.99
C ARG A 52 -7.77 23.40 -22.49
N SER A 53 -6.61 23.14 -21.89
CA SER A 53 -6.49 22.68 -20.50
C SER A 53 -7.49 21.58 -20.13
N SER A 54 -7.69 20.61 -21.04
CA SER A 54 -8.78 19.63 -20.94
C SER A 54 -8.34 18.21 -21.27
N TRP A 55 -8.93 17.23 -20.61
CA TRP A 55 -8.78 15.81 -20.94
C TRP A 55 -9.66 15.41 -22.11
N LEU A 56 -9.09 14.73 -23.10
CA LEU A 56 -9.78 14.22 -24.27
C LEU A 56 -9.63 12.69 -24.35
N VAL A 57 -10.62 12.02 -24.94
CA VAL A 57 -10.52 10.60 -25.28
C VAL A 57 -9.57 10.46 -26.47
N ALA A 58 -8.54 9.63 -26.31
CA ALA A 58 -7.55 9.33 -27.34
C ALA A 58 -7.86 8.02 -28.07
N GLY A 59 -8.55 7.07 -27.43
CA GLY A 59 -8.90 5.78 -28.02
C GLY A 59 -9.46 4.79 -26.99
N LYS A 60 -9.43 3.51 -27.37
CA LYS A 60 -9.81 2.38 -26.51
C LYS A 60 -8.77 2.19 -25.39
N ALA A 61 -9.23 1.73 -24.22
CA ALA A 61 -8.34 1.40 -23.11
C ALA A 61 -7.38 0.25 -23.46
N ASP A 62 -6.19 0.32 -22.86
CA ASP A 62 -5.22 -0.78 -22.87
C ASP A 62 -5.77 -1.95 -22.00
N PRO A 63 -5.36 -3.21 -22.24
CA PRO A 63 -5.78 -4.34 -21.41
C PRO A 63 -5.53 -4.06 -19.92
N PRO A 64 -6.53 -4.22 -19.04
CA PRO A 64 -6.36 -3.88 -17.63
C PRO A 64 -5.36 -4.85 -16.98
N PRO A 65 -4.45 -4.35 -16.12
CA PRO A 65 -3.55 -5.21 -15.38
C PRO A 65 -4.34 -6.10 -14.40
N PRO A 66 -3.76 -7.23 -13.94
CA PRO A 66 -4.41 -8.07 -12.94
C PRO A 66 -4.79 -7.26 -11.70
N ALA A 67 -6.06 -7.33 -11.31
CA ALA A 67 -6.57 -6.61 -10.16
C ALA A 67 -5.88 -7.10 -8.87
N ARG A 68 -5.35 -6.17 -8.07
CA ARG A 68 -4.66 -6.44 -6.81
C ARG A 68 -5.41 -5.81 -5.65
N LEU A 69 -5.58 -6.58 -4.57
CA LEU A 69 -6.06 -6.07 -3.30
C LEU A 69 -4.88 -5.67 -2.43
N TYR A 70 -4.93 -4.46 -1.88
CA TYR A 70 -3.98 -4.01 -0.87
C TYR A 70 -4.59 -4.18 0.51
N ALA A 71 -4.04 -5.09 1.32
CA ALA A 71 -4.40 -5.21 2.71
C ALA A 71 -3.64 -4.20 3.58
N HIS A 72 -4.36 -3.48 4.46
CA HIS A 72 -3.72 -2.57 5.40
C HIS A 72 -2.80 -3.34 6.37
N PRO A 73 -1.56 -2.89 6.64
CA PRO A 73 -0.59 -3.63 7.46
C PRO A 73 -1.04 -3.90 8.90
N ASP A 74 -1.94 -3.08 9.44
CA ASP A 74 -2.47 -3.25 10.81
C ASP A 74 -3.62 -4.28 10.88
N THR A 75 -4.05 -4.82 9.74
CA THR A 75 -5.05 -5.90 9.66
C THR A 75 -4.43 -7.23 10.12
N PRO A 76 -5.15 -8.09 10.87
CA PRO A 76 -6.53 -7.97 11.35
C PRO A 76 -6.72 -7.08 12.59
N ILE A 77 -7.70 -6.17 12.51
CA ILE A 77 -8.02 -5.17 13.55
C ILE A 77 -9.22 -5.64 14.38
N GLY A 78 -9.16 -5.45 15.71
CA GLY A 78 -10.31 -5.73 16.59
C GLY A 78 -11.40 -4.64 16.50
N PRO A 79 -12.66 -4.93 16.86
CA PRO A 79 -13.77 -4.00 16.73
C PRO A 79 -13.56 -2.68 17.49
N ASP A 80 -12.95 -2.71 18.67
CA ASP A 80 -12.67 -1.51 19.46
C ASP A 80 -11.59 -0.63 18.85
N ALA A 81 -10.52 -1.24 18.33
CA ALA A 81 -9.44 -0.53 17.66
C ALA A 81 -9.94 0.11 16.35
N LEU A 82 -10.76 -0.62 15.58
CA LEU A 82 -11.31 -0.14 14.31
C LEU A 82 -12.14 1.15 14.48
N ARG A 83 -12.88 1.29 15.58
CA ARG A 83 -13.69 2.48 15.87
C ARG A 83 -12.87 3.71 16.27
N LYS A 84 -11.73 3.49 16.93
CA LYS A 84 -10.90 4.58 17.49
C LYS A 84 -9.82 5.05 16.52
N GLN A 85 -9.33 4.14 15.67
CA GLN A 85 -8.20 4.39 14.81
C GLN A 85 -8.62 4.97 13.45
N VAL A 86 -7.85 5.95 12.97
CA VAL A 86 -7.87 6.36 11.55
C VAL A 86 -6.89 5.48 10.78
N ILE A 87 -7.41 4.74 9.81
CA ILE A 87 -6.64 3.85 8.95
C ILE A 87 -6.09 4.64 7.76
N SER A 88 -4.78 4.55 7.52
CA SER A 88 -4.07 5.39 6.54
C SER A 88 -3.34 4.56 5.50
N PHE A 89 -3.65 4.76 4.23
CA PHE A 89 -3.04 4.05 3.11
C PHE A 89 -1.77 4.74 2.59
N GLU A 90 -0.94 5.27 3.50
CA GLU A 90 0.27 6.03 3.15
C GLU A 90 1.37 5.17 2.50
N LYS A 91 1.35 3.87 2.78
CA LYS A 91 2.34 2.91 2.29
C LYS A 91 1.96 2.30 0.94
N VAL A 92 0.76 2.59 0.43
CA VAL A 92 0.31 2.12 -0.89
C VAL A 92 1.15 2.76 -1.97
N LYS A 93 1.66 1.92 -2.87
CA LYS A 93 2.41 2.35 -4.05
C LYS A 93 1.61 2.04 -5.31
N LEU A 94 1.55 3.00 -6.22
CA LEU A 94 1.00 2.80 -7.55
C LEU A 94 2.17 2.64 -8.54
N THR A 95 2.11 1.62 -9.39
CA THR A 95 3.18 1.29 -10.35
C THR A 95 2.62 1.02 -11.74
N ASN A 96 3.37 1.36 -12.78
CA ASN A 96 3.04 1.00 -14.16
C ASN A 96 3.82 -0.25 -14.61
N ASN A 97 4.53 -0.92 -13.69
CA ASN A 97 5.27 -2.13 -14.00
C ASN A 97 4.40 -3.37 -13.77
N GLU A 98 3.91 -3.96 -14.86
CA GLU A 98 3.13 -5.21 -14.83
C GLU A 98 3.90 -6.39 -14.23
N MET A 99 5.23 -6.37 -14.36
CA MET A 99 6.13 -7.41 -13.82
C MET A 99 6.55 -7.17 -12.37
N ASP A 100 5.96 -6.20 -11.67
CA ASP A 100 6.28 -5.98 -10.26
C ASP A 100 5.81 -7.18 -9.41
N LYS A 101 6.74 -8.12 -9.17
CA LYS A 101 6.55 -9.32 -8.35
C LYS A 101 6.45 -9.01 -6.86
N ASN A 102 6.63 -7.74 -6.45
CA ASN A 102 6.67 -7.34 -5.04
C ASN A 102 5.32 -7.48 -4.31
N GLY A 103 4.27 -7.98 -4.97
CA GLY A 103 2.95 -8.25 -4.39
C GLY A 103 2.37 -9.63 -4.67
N GLN A 104 3.07 -10.52 -5.39
CA GLN A 104 2.65 -11.92 -5.49
C GLN A 104 3.41 -12.72 -4.44
N VAL A 105 2.69 -13.32 -3.50
CA VAL A 105 3.23 -14.36 -2.63
C VAL A 105 3.58 -15.53 -3.56
N GLU A 106 4.79 -15.55 -4.11
CA GLU A 106 5.38 -16.81 -4.52
C GLU A 106 5.48 -17.65 -3.25
N GLU A 107 4.70 -18.73 -3.20
CA GLU A 107 5.00 -19.87 -2.36
C GLU A 107 6.42 -20.32 -2.73
N ARG A 108 7.42 -19.72 -2.08
CA ARG A 108 8.81 -20.14 -2.22
C ARG A 108 8.81 -21.59 -1.80
N LYS A 109 8.87 -22.50 -2.78
CA LYS A 109 9.06 -23.93 -2.56
C LYS A 109 10.27 -24.06 -1.65
N PHE A 110 10.00 -24.37 -0.38
CA PHE A 110 11.02 -24.62 0.60
C PHE A 110 11.94 -25.70 0.02
N ARG A 111 13.23 -25.38 -0.14
CA ARG A 111 14.22 -26.36 -0.58
C ARG A 111 14.17 -27.50 0.42
N LYS A 112 14.27 -28.75 -0.06
CA LYS A 112 14.24 -29.98 0.76
C LYS A 112 15.13 -29.94 2.02
N ALA A 113 16.14 -29.07 2.06
CA ALA A 113 17.02 -28.85 3.21
C ALA A 113 16.32 -28.25 4.45
N ASP A 114 15.20 -27.55 4.30
CA ASP A 114 14.52 -26.88 5.41
C ASP A 114 13.50 -27.77 6.14
N LYS A 115 13.07 -28.89 5.52
CA LYS A 115 12.21 -29.89 6.17
C LYS A 115 12.90 -30.60 7.34
N ALA A 116 14.23 -30.61 7.39
CA ALA A 116 14.99 -31.26 8.45
C ALA A 116 15.05 -30.46 9.77
N ARG A 117 14.53 -29.23 9.80
CA ARG A 117 14.54 -28.38 11.01
C ARG A 117 13.18 -28.26 11.70
N MET A 118 12.22 -29.10 11.32
CA MET A 118 10.85 -29.06 11.82
C MET A 118 10.47 -30.40 12.48
N SER A 119 11.24 -30.83 13.47
CA SER A 119 10.83 -31.91 14.38
C SER A 119 10.96 -31.44 15.83
N SER A 120 10.08 -30.52 16.22
CA SER A 120 9.73 -30.33 17.63
C SER A 120 8.28 -29.86 17.69
N PRO A 121 7.39 -30.52 18.45
CA PRO A 121 5.97 -30.16 18.54
C PRO A 121 5.70 -28.76 19.11
N TYR A 122 6.74 -28.07 19.58
CA TYR A 122 6.64 -26.75 20.20
C TYR A 122 7.62 -25.72 19.65
N GLY A 123 8.00 -25.76 18.36
CA GLY A 123 8.54 -24.59 17.64
C GLY A 123 9.71 -23.81 18.27
N TRP A 124 10.53 -24.42 19.12
CA TRP A 124 11.64 -23.76 19.81
C TRP A 124 12.92 -23.80 18.98
N VAL A 125 13.46 -22.64 18.58
CA VAL A 125 14.77 -22.55 17.91
C VAL A 125 15.84 -22.12 18.91
N LYS A 126 16.76 -23.04 19.26
CA LYS A 126 18.00 -22.67 19.96
C LYS A 126 18.92 -21.92 18.99
N ARG A 127 19.25 -20.66 19.30
CA ARG A 127 20.40 -19.96 18.71
C ARG A 127 21.50 -19.87 19.78
N CYS A 128 22.45 -20.78 19.75
CA CYS A 128 23.67 -20.63 20.54
C CYS A 128 24.51 -19.50 19.92
N GLY A 129 24.66 -18.39 20.63
CA GLY A 129 25.69 -17.40 20.28
C GLY A 129 27.07 -18.02 20.43
N LYS A 130 27.97 -17.78 19.46
CA LYS A 130 29.37 -18.23 19.56
C LYS A 130 30.00 -17.55 20.78
N ALA A 131 30.39 -18.35 21.77
CA ALA A 131 31.23 -17.88 22.87
C ALA A 131 32.64 -17.64 22.34
N LYS A 132 33.16 -16.42 22.49
CA LYS A 132 34.57 -16.11 22.25
C LYS A 132 35.32 -16.47 23.55
N ALA A 133 36.20 -17.46 23.50
CA ALA A 133 37.03 -17.86 24.62
C ALA A 133 38.10 -16.78 24.90
N LEU A 134 38.14 -16.25 26.12
CA LEU A 134 39.31 -15.54 26.65
C LEU A 134 40.04 -16.51 27.59
N ARG A 135 41.37 -16.53 27.52
CA ARG A 135 42.22 -17.32 28.41
C ARG A 135 42.07 -16.80 29.85
N GLY A 136 41.83 -17.69 30.80
CA GLY A 136 41.71 -17.37 32.22
C GLY A 136 40.42 -17.94 32.81
N GLY A 137 40.55 -18.95 33.67
CA GLY A 137 39.46 -19.76 34.21
C GLY A 137 38.38 -18.97 34.95
N GLY A 138 37.13 -19.38 34.73
CA GLY A 138 35.94 -18.91 35.44
C GLY A 138 34.67 -19.33 34.69
N ALA A 139 33.83 -20.17 35.29
CA ALA A 139 32.58 -20.64 34.69
C ALA A 139 31.64 -19.47 34.36
N LYS A 140 31.14 -19.39 33.13
CA LYS A 140 30.15 -18.38 32.70
C LYS A 140 28.77 -19.00 32.57
N VAL A 141 27.80 -18.45 33.30
CA VAL A 141 26.37 -18.72 33.10
C VAL A 141 25.93 -18.12 31.77
N ALA A 142 25.53 -18.97 30.82
CA ALA A 142 24.93 -18.54 29.57
C ALA A 142 23.47 -18.13 29.84
N ARG A 143 23.17 -16.83 29.79
CA ARG A 143 21.80 -16.33 29.87
C ARG A 143 21.11 -16.61 28.51
N CYS A 144 20.40 -17.73 28.41
CA CYS A 144 19.55 -18.06 27.26
C CYS A 144 18.25 -17.26 27.36
N SER A 145 18.10 -16.21 26.57
CA SER A 145 16.83 -15.53 26.38
C SER A 145 16.03 -16.22 25.27
N TRP A 146 14.86 -16.73 25.62
CA TRP A 146 13.87 -17.19 24.66
C TRP A 146 13.26 -15.98 23.96
N PHE A 147 13.49 -15.84 22.65
CA PHE A 147 12.80 -14.83 21.84
C PHE A 147 11.63 -15.48 21.11
N THR A 148 10.44 -14.88 21.20
CA THR A 148 9.33 -15.09 20.26
C THR A 148 9.71 -14.50 18.91
N GLY A 149 10.56 -15.21 18.18
CA GLY A 149 11.04 -14.84 16.85
C GLY A 149 10.17 -15.41 15.74
N LEU A 150 8.84 -15.25 15.82
CA LEU A 150 8.01 -15.26 14.62
C LEU A 150 8.22 -13.90 13.95
N PHE A 151 9.30 -13.77 13.19
CA PHE A 151 9.30 -12.85 12.05
C PHE A 151 8.27 -13.42 11.08
N ALA A 152 6.99 -13.09 11.33
CA ALA A 152 6.00 -13.13 10.28
C ALA A 152 6.61 -12.33 9.11
N PRO A 153 6.59 -12.86 7.88
CA PRO A 153 7.01 -12.07 6.74
C PRO A 153 6.18 -10.78 6.79
N SER A 154 6.86 -9.65 7.02
CA SER A 154 6.26 -8.34 6.84
C SER A 154 5.53 -8.38 5.50
N PRO A 155 4.22 -8.06 5.43
CA PRO A 155 3.53 -8.06 4.16
C PRO A 155 4.27 -7.07 3.28
N VAL A 156 4.99 -7.64 2.32
CA VAL A 156 5.74 -6.94 1.28
C VAL A 156 4.90 -5.79 0.79
N ALA A 157 5.51 -4.61 0.67
CA ALA A 157 4.82 -3.39 0.25
C ALA A 157 4.08 -3.64 -1.07
N ALA A 158 2.79 -3.98 -0.98
CA ALA A 158 2.00 -4.38 -2.12
C ALA A 158 1.78 -3.14 -3.01
N SER A 159 2.27 -3.24 -4.24
CA SER A 159 2.10 -2.24 -5.27
C SER A 159 0.87 -2.58 -6.11
N ILE A 160 0.03 -1.58 -6.34
CA ILE A 160 -1.12 -1.67 -7.25
C ILE A 160 -0.66 -1.26 -8.63
N VAL A 161 -0.80 -2.15 -9.60
CA VAL A 161 -0.41 -1.90 -11.00
C VAL A 161 -1.54 -1.15 -11.70
N LEU A 162 -1.23 -0.05 -12.38
CA LEU A 162 -2.19 0.77 -13.12
C LEU A 162 -1.60 1.16 -14.47
N ASN A 163 -2.44 1.19 -15.50
CA ASN A 163 -2.07 1.70 -16.81
C ASN A 163 -2.08 3.23 -16.78
N SER A 164 -1.00 3.83 -17.29
CA SER A 164 -0.93 5.28 -17.46
C SER A 164 -2.04 5.79 -18.41
N MET A 165 -2.48 7.02 -18.21
CA MET A 165 -3.49 7.73 -19.00
C MET A 165 -4.91 7.14 -18.94
N HIS A 166 -5.24 6.42 -17.87
CA HIS A 166 -6.56 5.85 -17.61
C HIS A 166 -7.18 6.42 -16.32
N ARG A 167 -8.51 6.40 -16.23
CA ARG A 167 -9.27 6.86 -15.06
C ARG A 167 -9.59 5.70 -14.12
N TYR A 168 -9.41 5.95 -12.83
CA TYR A 168 -9.54 4.95 -11.78
C TYR A 168 -10.36 5.46 -10.60
N GLN A 169 -11.05 4.53 -9.94
CA GLN A 169 -11.79 4.73 -8.71
C GLN A 169 -11.19 3.84 -7.60
N PRO A 170 -10.57 4.44 -6.57
CA PRO A 170 -10.27 3.74 -5.33
C PRO A 170 -11.55 3.24 -4.65
N ARG A 171 -11.53 2.03 -4.09
CA ARG A 171 -12.60 1.54 -3.22
C ARG A 171 -12.01 0.92 -1.96
N ILE A 172 -12.71 1.14 -0.85
CA ILE A 172 -12.31 0.63 0.46
C ILE A 172 -13.27 -0.49 0.84
N HIS A 173 -12.73 -1.65 1.20
CA HIS A 173 -13.52 -2.80 1.63
C HIS A 173 -13.26 -3.07 3.12
N LEU A 174 -14.33 -3.21 3.88
CA LEU A 174 -14.31 -3.68 5.26
C LEU A 174 -14.85 -5.11 5.28
N VAL A 175 -13.98 -6.07 5.56
CA VAL A 175 -14.31 -7.49 5.63
C VAL A 175 -14.35 -7.92 7.09
N ARG A 176 -15.37 -8.71 7.47
CA ARG A 176 -15.41 -9.38 8.78
C ARG A 176 -14.87 -10.80 8.59
N LEU A 177 -13.82 -11.15 9.33
CA LEU A 177 -13.26 -12.50 9.34
C LEU A 177 -13.93 -13.36 10.41
N VAL A 178 -14.36 -14.54 10.00
CA VAL A 178 -14.74 -15.64 10.90
C VAL A 178 -13.45 -16.33 11.39
N PRO A 179 -13.41 -16.85 12.64
CA PRO A 179 -12.25 -17.61 13.11
C PRO A 179 -11.87 -18.75 12.14
N GLY A 180 -10.60 -18.76 11.69
CA GLY A 180 -10.09 -19.75 10.73
C GLY A 180 -10.15 -19.33 9.26
N GLN A 181 -10.75 -18.17 8.95
CA GLN A 181 -10.81 -17.62 7.59
C GLN A 181 -9.54 -16.83 7.25
N ASN A 182 -9.03 -17.03 6.02
CA ASN A 182 -7.87 -16.28 5.52
C ASN A 182 -8.26 -14.87 5.05
N ILE A 183 -7.28 -13.96 5.05
CA ILE A 183 -7.46 -12.63 4.47
C ILE A 183 -7.58 -12.78 2.95
N PRO A 184 -8.65 -12.25 2.33
CA PRO A 184 -8.82 -12.34 0.88
C PRO A 184 -7.70 -11.56 0.19
N ASN A 185 -7.03 -12.21 -0.75
CA ASN A 185 -5.89 -11.65 -1.49
C ASN A 185 -6.27 -11.28 -2.94
N SER A 186 -7.40 -11.78 -3.43
CA SER A 186 -7.90 -11.56 -4.79
C SER A 186 -9.34 -11.03 -4.79
N PRO A 187 -9.74 -10.27 -5.81
CA PRO A 187 -11.12 -9.77 -5.91
C PRO A 187 -12.19 -10.87 -5.98
N LYS A 188 -11.83 -12.09 -6.43
CA LYS A 188 -12.75 -13.24 -6.46
C LYS A 188 -13.05 -13.73 -5.03
N GLU A 189 -12.01 -13.97 -4.24
CA GLU A 189 -12.15 -14.33 -2.83
C GLU A 189 -12.91 -13.26 -2.04
N LEU A 190 -12.68 -11.97 -2.36
CA LEU A 190 -13.39 -10.87 -1.71
C LEU A 190 -14.91 -10.95 -1.93
N GLN A 191 -15.38 -11.45 -3.08
CA GLN A 191 -16.82 -11.59 -3.34
C GLN A 191 -17.46 -12.75 -2.54
N GLU A 192 -16.67 -13.74 -2.14
CA GLU A 192 -17.13 -14.91 -1.39
C GLU A 192 -17.23 -14.64 0.12
N VAL A 193 -16.61 -13.56 0.60
CA VAL A 193 -16.58 -13.19 2.02
C VAL A 193 -17.56 -12.06 2.34
N ASP A 194 -18.09 -12.06 3.57
CA ASP A 194 -18.94 -10.98 4.07
C ASP A 194 -18.13 -9.68 4.18
N HIS A 195 -18.40 -8.76 3.26
CA HIS A 195 -17.70 -7.50 3.16
C HIS A 195 -18.63 -6.34 2.82
N LYS A 196 -18.24 -5.15 3.25
CA LYS A 196 -18.88 -3.89 2.87
C LYS A 196 -17.90 -3.03 2.09
N THR A 197 -18.34 -2.56 0.92
CA THR A 197 -17.55 -1.70 0.04
C THR A 197 -17.98 -0.24 0.18
N TYR A 198 -17.01 0.65 0.32
CA TYR A 198 -17.17 2.10 0.37
C TYR A 198 -16.47 2.73 -0.82
N VAL A 199 -17.20 3.58 -1.54
CA VAL A 199 -16.73 4.26 -2.75
C VAL A 199 -16.93 5.76 -2.56
N PHE A 200 -15.87 6.53 -2.83
CA PHE A 200 -15.82 7.97 -2.67
C PHE A 200 -15.58 8.60 -4.04
N PRO A 201 -16.61 9.15 -4.73
CA PRO A 201 -16.47 9.70 -6.08
C PRO A 201 -15.42 10.81 -6.21
N GLU A 202 -15.16 11.55 -5.13
CA GLU A 202 -14.13 12.59 -5.06
C GLU A 202 -12.70 12.03 -5.17
N THR A 203 -12.51 10.74 -4.91
CA THR A 203 -11.20 10.08 -4.97
C THR A 203 -10.83 9.61 -6.39
N VAL A 204 -11.68 9.85 -7.40
CA VAL A 204 -11.39 9.51 -8.79
C VAL A 204 -10.16 10.25 -9.30
N PHE A 205 -9.35 9.51 -10.06
CA PHE A 205 -8.12 10.05 -10.59
C PHE A 205 -7.71 9.49 -11.94
N THR A 206 -6.80 10.20 -12.59
CA THR A 206 -6.11 9.73 -13.79
C THR A 206 -4.68 9.36 -13.44
N ALA A 207 -4.30 8.10 -13.72
CA ALA A 207 -2.92 7.66 -13.57
C ALA A 207 -2.09 8.29 -14.68
N VAL A 208 -0.93 8.86 -14.35
CA VAL A 208 -0.03 9.49 -15.33
C VAL A 208 1.43 9.19 -14.98
N THR A 209 2.33 9.17 -15.96
CA THR A 209 3.78 9.04 -15.71
C THR A 209 4.45 10.39 -15.44
N ALA A 210 3.81 11.49 -15.85
CA ALA A 210 4.19 12.87 -15.60
C ALA A 210 2.94 13.73 -15.43
N TYR A 211 2.97 14.77 -14.57
CA TYR A 211 1.85 15.68 -14.43
C TYR A 211 1.59 16.43 -15.75
N GLN A 212 0.33 16.39 -16.19
CA GLN A 212 -0.09 17.04 -17.44
C GLN A 212 -0.57 18.49 -17.21
N ASN A 213 -1.36 18.69 -16.16
CA ASN A 213 -1.89 20.01 -15.81
C ASN A 213 -0.95 20.70 -14.79
N GLN A 214 -0.43 21.87 -15.16
CA GLN A 214 0.48 22.66 -14.32
C GLN A 214 -0.17 23.16 -13.02
N LEU A 215 -1.48 23.41 -13.01
CA LEU A 215 -2.21 23.77 -11.78
C LEU A 215 -2.19 22.63 -10.76
N ILE A 216 -2.25 21.38 -11.24
CA ILE A 216 -2.11 20.21 -10.37
C ILE A 216 -0.67 20.11 -9.85
N THR A 217 0.34 20.33 -10.70
CA THR A 217 1.74 20.37 -10.26
C THR A 217 1.95 21.38 -9.15
N LYS A 218 1.45 22.62 -9.33
CA LYS A 218 1.52 23.69 -8.33
C LYS A 218 0.82 23.29 -7.02
N LEU A 219 -0.43 22.85 -7.10
CA LEU A 219 -1.18 22.37 -5.93
C LEU A 219 -0.44 21.27 -5.16
N LYS A 220 0.20 20.34 -5.88
CA LYS A 220 0.98 19.25 -5.29
C LYS A 220 2.25 19.76 -4.62
N ILE A 221 2.95 20.72 -5.22
CA ILE A 221 4.14 21.35 -4.62
C ILE A 221 3.75 22.08 -3.33
N ASP A 222 2.66 22.85 -3.36
CA ASP A 222 2.20 23.67 -2.23
C ASP A 222 1.65 22.83 -1.08
N SER A 223 0.96 21.73 -1.39
CA SER A 223 0.26 20.92 -0.38
C SER A 223 1.10 19.75 0.15
N ASN A 224 2.02 19.19 -0.64
CA ASN A 224 2.80 18.02 -0.22
C ASN A 224 4.04 18.46 0.58
N PRO A 225 4.19 18.07 1.86
CA PRO A 225 5.35 18.43 2.67
C PRO A 225 6.68 17.96 2.06
N PHE A 226 6.68 16.84 1.34
CA PHE A 226 7.87 16.28 0.69
C PHE A 226 8.31 17.06 -0.55
N ALA A 227 7.49 17.99 -1.04
CA ALA A 227 7.80 18.84 -2.19
C ALA A 227 8.20 20.27 -1.80
N LYS A 228 8.44 20.52 -0.50
CA LYS A 228 8.75 21.87 0.03
C LYS A 228 9.91 22.56 -0.69
N GLY A 229 10.96 21.82 -1.05
CA GLY A 229 12.14 22.36 -1.74
C GLY A 229 11.85 22.97 -3.13
N PHE A 230 10.73 22.62 -3.77
CA PHE A 230 10.34 23.18 -5.06
C PHE A 230 9.48 24.45 -4.95
N ARG A 231 9.10 24.86 -3.73
CA ARG A 231 8.26 26.06 -3.51
C ARG A 231 9.05 27.34 -3.76
N ASP A 232 10.30 27.38 -3.32
CA ASP A 232 11.12 28.60 -3.32
C ASP A 232 11.79 28.89 -4.66
N SER A 233 11.97 27.88 -5.53
CA SER A 233 12.50 28.09 -6.90
C SER A 233 11.60 28.96 -7.77
N SER A 234 10.31 29.05 -7.45
CA SER A 234 9.36 29.94 -8.15
C SER A 234 9.47 31.42 -7.74
N ARG A 235 10.20 31.73 -6.65
CA ARG A 235 10.37 33.10 -6.14
C ARG A 235 11.62 33.81 -6.65
N LEU A 236 12.60 33.06 -7.14
CA LEU A 236 13.87 33.62 -7.61
C LEU A 236 13.79 34.20 -9.04
N THR A 237 12.81 33.81 -9.84
CA THR A 237 12.66 34.31 -11.22
C THR A 237 12.08 35.72 -11.30
N ASP A 238 11.52 36.27 -10.21
CA ASP A 238 10.97 37.63 -10.21
C ASP A 238 12.02 38.70 -9.86
N PHE A 239 13.17 38.33 -9.28
CA PHE A 239 14.20 39.29 -8.83
C PHE A 239 15.26 39.61 -9.91
N ASP A 240 15.46 38.71 -10.88
CA ASP A 240 16.40 38.93 -12.00
C ASP A 240 15.83 39.79 -13.14
N SER A 241 14.54 40.16 -13.07
CA SER A 241 13.90 41.05 -14.04
C SER A 241 14.08 42.56 -13.76
N TYR A 242 14.72 42.93 -12.64
CA TYR A 242 14.95 44.33 -12.25
C TYR A 242 16.43 44.75 -12.19
N SER A 243 17.37 43.87 -12.53
CA SER A 243 18.82 44.14 -12.52
C SER A 243 19.41 44.38 -13.92
N GLY A 244 18.58 44.47 -14.95
CA GLY A 244 18.97 44.73 -16.33
C GLY A 244 18.39 46.03 -16.89
N MET A 245 18.73 47.17 -16.29
CA MET A 245 18.64 48.51 -16.88
C MET A 245 19.88 49.31 -16.49
#